data_AF-A0A7C2MNY6-F1
#
_entry.id   AF-A0A7C2MNY6-F1
#
_cell.length_a   1.000
_cell.length_b   1.000
_cell.length_c   1.000
_cell.angle_alpha   90.00
_cell.angle_beta   90.00
_cell.angle_gamma   90.00
#
_symmetry.space_group_name_H-M   'P 1'
#
loop_
_entity.id
_entity.type
_entity.pdbx_description
1 polymer ?
#
loop_
_entity_poly.entity_id
_entity_poly.type
_entity_poly.pdbx_seq_one_letter_code
_entity_poly.pdbx_strand_id
1 'polypeptide(L)'
;MKEEKTVIRKLPEHIDRLSGEIMSMMDSITRETGLPIYQDPRTGNPMWLDVREMRIRYTIPVKNIEEFFSGLKAGVLRTTKCRECGTIYFPPQVDCPRCRIRNMEWIDITGEGELVTWTIIKTKPLSFSHLDDYVVGIVRMPQGFNMLAWIKIDDPEKLSPGMRLRLRIGRRDSENYITYWFETA
;
A
#
# COMPACT_ATOMS: atom_id res chain seq x y z
N MET A 1 22.30 28.72 -8.69
CA MET A 1 21.44 28.57 -9.88
C MET A 1 20.00 28.47 -9.40
N LYS A 2 19.11 29.27 -9.99
CA LYS A 2 17.73 29.50 -9.57
C LYS A 2 16.92 28.19 -9.51
N GLU A 3 16.15 28.02 -8.44
CA GLU A 3 15.07 27.04 -8.33
C GLU A 3 14.05 27.27 -9.47
N GLU A 4 14.14 26.47 -10.53
CA GLU A 4 13.04 26.33 -11.47
C GLU A 4 11.89 25.62 -10.74
N LYS A 5 10.94 26.41 -10.24
CA LYS A 5 9.67 25.96 -9.68
C LYS A 5 8.88 25.24 -10.78
N THR A 6 9.15 23.96 -10.97
CA THR A 6 8.51 23.13 -12.00
C THR A 6 7.01 23.06 -11.73
N VAL A 7 6.20 23.25 -12.77
CA VAL A 7 4.71 23.20 -12.75
C VAL A 7 4.17 22.01 -11.96
N ILE A 8 4.88 20.88 -12.00
CA ILE A 8 4.56 19.62 -11.31
C ILE A 8 4.44 19.78 -9.78
N ARG A 9 5.29 20.59 -9.12
CA ARG A 9 5.23 20.77 -7.66
C ARG A 9 4.02 21.57 -7.19
N LYS A 10 3.53 22.49 -8.03
CA LYS A 10 2.34 23.32 -7.73
C LYS A 10 1.04 22.70 -8.24
N LEU A 11 1.13 21.61 -8.99
CA LEU A 11 -0.01 20.95 -9.60
C LEU A 11 -1.04 20.46 -8.57
N PRO A 12 -0.66 19.87 -7.41
CA PRO A 12 -1.63 19.48 -6.39
C PRO A 12 -2.40 20.69 -5.83
N GLU A 13 -1.71 21.75 -5.44
CA GLU A 13 -2.34 22.99 -4.93
C GLU A 13 -3.29 23.63 -5.96
N HIS A 14 -2.92 23.56 -7.24
CA HIS A 14 -3.74 24.10 -8.32
C HIS A 14 -4.98 23.24 -8.60
N ILE A 15 -4.82 21.91 -8.59
CA ILE A 15 -5.94 20.96 -8.73
C ILE A 15 -6.89 21.09 -7.54
N ASP A 16 -6.38 21.20 -6.32
CA ASP A 16 -7.21 21.36 -5.11
C ASP A 16 -8.00 22.68 -5.16
N ARG A 17 -7.34 23.77 -5.58
CA ARG A 17 -8.02 25.07 -5.75
C ARG A 17 -9.10 25.03 -6.83
N LEU A 18 -8.79 24.50 -8.02
CA LEU A 18 -9.76 24.35 -9.11
C LEU A 18 -10.93 23.47 -8.70
N SER A 19 -10.66 22.36 -8.01
CA SER A 19 -11.70 21.47 -7.50
C SER A 19 -12.58 22.17 -6.46
N GLY A 20 -11.98 22.96 -5.56
CA GLY A 20 -12.71 23.77 -4.58
C GLY A 20 -13.57 24.86 -5.21
N GLU A 21 -13.07 25.56 -6.23
CA GLU A 21 -13.82 26.57 -6.99
C GLU A 21 -15.00 25.96 -7.73
N ILE A 22 -14.81 24.82 -8.40
CA ILE A 22 -15.88 24.06 -9.06
C ILE A 22 -16.92 23.62 -8.03
N MET A 23 -16.50 23.04 -6.90
CA MET A 23 -17.42 22.63 -5.83
C MET A 23 -18.23 23.82 -5.27
N SER A 24 -17.60 24.98 -5.04
CA SER A 24 -18.31 26.16 -4.55
C SER A 24 -19.30 26.73 -5.57
N MET A 25 -18.94 26.74 -6.86
CA MET A 25 -19.85 27.15 -7.93
C MET A 25 -21.06 26.21 -7.99
N MET A 26 -20.82 24.91 -7.89
CA MET A 26 -21.87 23.90 -7.89
C MET A 26 -22.81 24.00 -6.70
N ASP A 27 -22.29 24.27 -5.51
CA ASP A 27 -23.10 24.49 -4.31
C ASP A 27 -24.07 25.65 -4.53
N SER A 28 -23.65 26.73 -5.22
CA SER A 28 -24.52 27.84 -5.57
C SER A 28 -25.62 27.42 -6.56
N ILE A 29 -25.23 26.76 -7.66
CA ILE A 29 -26.17 26.30 -8.70
C ILE A 29 -27.21 25.34 -8.11
N THR A 30 -26.78 24.41 -7.26
CA THR A 30 -27.67 23.43 -6.64
C THR A 30 -28.61 24.10 -5.65
N ARG A 31 -28.15 25.11 -4.89
CA ARG A 31 -29.02 25.92 -4.00
C ARG A 31 -30.07 26.72 -4.77
N GLU A 32 -29.71 27.27 -5.93
CA GLU A 32 -30.60 28.13 -6.73
C GLU A 32 -31.61 27.34 -7.56
N THR A 33 -31.17 26.25 -8.19
CA THR A 33 -31.97 25.49 -9.16
C THR A 33 -32.53 24.18 -8.61
N GLY A 34 -32.04 23.74 -7.45
CA GLY A 34 -32.34 22.43 -6.87
C GLY A 34 -31.64 21.25 -7.57
N LEU A 35 -30.84 21.49 -8.62
CA LEU A 35 -30.21 20.45 -9.44
C LEU A 35 -28.71 20.74 -9.67
N PRO A 36 -27.81 19.74 -9.66
CA PRO A 36 -26.39 19.93 -9.91
C PRO A 36 -26.07 19.94 -11.42
N ILE A 37 -26.74 20.82 -12.18
CA ILE A 37 -26.62 20.91 -13.64
C ILE A 37 -25.89 22.20 -14.02
N TYR A 38 -24.73 22.07 -14.67
CA TYR A 38 -24.00 23.21 -15.25
C TYR A 38 -23.99 23.13 -16.78
N GLN A 39 -23.76 24.25 -17.45
CA GLN A 39 -23.60 24.30 -18.90
C GLN A 39 -22.14 24.04 -19.26
N ASP A 40 -21.86 23.02 -20.09
CA ASP A 40 -20.51 22.77 -20.59
C ASP A 40 -20.01 23.99 -21.40
N PRO A 41 -18.93 24.67 -20.97
CA PRO A 41 -18.41 25.85 -21.69
C PRO A 41 -18.00 25.57 -23.14
N ARG A 42 -17.69 24.32 -23.49
CA ARG A 42 -17.26 23.94 -24.83
C ARG A 42 -18.42 23.63 -25.76
N THR A 43 -19.45 22.93 -25.27
CA THR A 43 -20.54 22.41 -26.11
C THR A 43 -21.89 23.09 -25.85
N GLY A 44 -22.06 23.79 -24.74
CA GLY A 44 -23.33 24.39 -24.32
C GLY A 44 -24.39 23.39 -23.90
N ASN A 45 -24.02 22.12 -23.72
CA ASN A 45 -24.95 21.09 -23.27
C ASN A 45 -25.11 21.12 -21.74
N PRO A 46 -26.31 20.85 -21.20
CA PRO A 46 -26.50 20.67 -19.78
C PRO A 46 -25.83 19.39 -19.30
N MET A 47 -24.92 19.53 -18.34
CA MET A 47 -24.15 18.45 -17.75
C MET A 47 -24.59 18.21 -16.31
N TRP A 48 -24.99 16.99 -16.00
CA TRP A 48 -25.17 16.54 -14.62
C TRP A 48 -23.80 16.22 -14.02
N LEU A 49 -23.43 16.94 -12.96
CA LEU A 49 -22.14 16.73 -12.30
C LEU A 49 -22.36 16.01 -10.96
N ASP A 50 -22.03 14.72 -10.96
CA ASP A 50 -22.14 13.84 -9.79
C ASP A 50 -20.82 13.83 -9.02
N VAL A 51 -20.81 14.49 -7.85
CA VAL A 51 -19.61 14.70 -7.02
C VAL A 51 -19.61 13.85 -5.74
N ARG A 52 -20.31 12.72 -5.73
CA ARG A 52 -20.34 11.83 -4.55
C ARG A 52 -18.93 11.32 -4.21
N GLU A 53 -18.46 11.63 -2.99
CA GLU A 53 -17.26 10.99 -2.45
C GLU A 53 -17.50 9.49 -2.23
N MET A 54 -16.84 8.64 -3.01
CA MET A 54 -16.85 7.20 -2.79
C MET A 54 -15.89 6.86 -1.64
N ARG A 55 -16.44 6.73 -0.42
CA ARG A 55 -15.67 6.23 0.73
C ARG A 55 -15.57 4.72 0.68
N ILE A 56 -14.48 4.22 0.14
CA ILE A 56 -14.22 2.78 0.08
C ILE A 56 -13.80 2.28 1.47
N ARG A 57 -14.62 1.41 2.07
CA ARG A 57 -14.29 0.66 3.28
C ARG A 57 -14.29 -0.83 2.94
N TYR A 58 -13.20 -1.52 3.27
CA TYR A 58 -13.09 -2.95 3.06
C TYR A 58 -13.28 -3.70 4.37
N THR A 59 -14.14 -4.71 4.36
CA THR A 59 -14.25 -5.71 5.42
C THR A 59 -13.73 -7.02 4.86
N ILE A 60 -12.52 -7.41 5.27
CA ILE A 60 -11.85 -8.61 4.76
C ILE A 60 -11.88 -9.68 5.85
N PRO A 61 -12.48 -10.86 5.62
CA PRO A 61 -12.46 -11.95 6.59
C PRO A 61 -11.05 -12.53 6.71
N VAL A 62 -10.54 -12.60 7.93
CA VAL A 62 -9.17 -13.08 8.22
C VAL A 62 -9.13 -14.44 8.92
N LYS A 63 -10.28 -15.09 9.14
CA LYS A 63 -10.41 -16.35 9.89
C LYS A 63 -9.38 -17.41 9.49
N ASN A 64 -9.22 -17.61 8.18
CA ASN A 64 -8.35 -18.64 7.62
C ASN A 64 -6.85 -18.37 7.83
N ILE A 65 -6.47 -17.13 8.12
CA ILE A 65 -5.09 -16.69 8.34
C ILE A 65 -4.96 -15.96 9.68
N GLU A 66 -5.83 -16.26 10.67
CA GLU A 66 -5.87 -15.53 11.94
C GLU A 66 -4.56 -15.62 12.72
N GLU A 67 -3.87 -16.77 12.63
CA GLU A 67 -2.56 -17.00 13.24
C GLU A 67 -1.48 -16.03 12.74
N PHE A 68 -1.58 -15.53 11.51
CA PHE A 68 -0.69 -14.49 11.00
C PHE A 68 -0.83 -13.20 11.82
N PHE A 69 -2.07 -12.78 12.06
CA PHE A 69 -2.38 -11.56 12.80
C PHE A 69 -2.15 -11.71 14.30
N SER A 70 -2.48 -12.89 14.87
CA SER A 70 -2.16 -13.24 16.25
C SER A 70 -0.65 -13.24 16.49
N GLY A 71 0.13 -13.80 15.56
CA GLY A 71 1.58 -13.74 15.56
C GLY A 71 2.09 -12.30 15.52
N LEU A 72 1.61 -11.49 14.56
CA LEU A 72 1.97 -10.07 14.47
C LEU A 72 1.75 -9.33 15.79
N LYS A 73 0.61 -9.56 16.44
CA LYS A 73 0.29 -8.97 17.76
C LYS A 73 1.23 -9.44 18.86
N ALA A 74 1.72 -10.69 18.78
CA ALA A 74 2.71 -11.25 19.69
C ALA A 74 4.17 -10.87 19.35
N GLY A 75 4.39 -10.08 18.30
CA GLY A 75 5.74 -9.70 17.85
C GLY A 75 6.48 -10.79 17.09
N VAL A 76 5.76 -11.77 16.51
CA VAL A 76 6.33 -12.88 15.74
C VAL A 76 5.64 -12.97 14.38
N LEU A 77 6.39 -12.85 13.28
CA LEU A 77 5.81 -13.02 11.94
C LEU A 77 5.75 -14.50 11.60
N ARG A 78 4.57 -14.98 11.21
CA ARG A 78 4.35 -16.38 10.87
C ARG A 78 3.98 -16.55 9.40
N THR A 79 4.24 -17.74 8.88
CA THR A 79 3.87 -18.15 7.53
C THR A 79 3.50 -19.62 7.50
N THR A 80 3.09 -20.14 6.36
CA THR A 80 2.64 -21.53 6.21
C THR A 80 3.57 -22.33 5.32
N LYS A 81 3.87 -23.55 5.75
CA LYS A 81 4.60 -24.57 4.99
C LYS A 81 3.67 -25.75 4.70
N CYS A 82 3.69 -26.26 3.48
CA CYS A 82 2.94 -27.48 3.14
C CYS A 82 3.65 -28.70 3.74
N ARG A 83 2.91 -29.55 4.47
CA ARG A 83 3.45 -30.79 5.04
C ARG A 83 3.76 -31.85 3.99
N GLU A 84 3.08 -31.80 2.85
CA GLU A 84 3.25 -32.79 1.77
C GLU A 84 4.48 -32.51 0.90
N CYS A 85 4.63 -31.27 0.41
CA CYS A 85 5.71 -30.93 -0.53
C CYS A 85 6.78 -29.99 0.04
N GLY A 86 6.66 -29.61 1.30
CA GLY A 86 7.63 -28.74 1.99
C GLY A 86 7.66 -27.28 1.52
N THR A 87 6.82 -26.89 0.55
CA THR A 87 6.83 -25.53 -0.01
C THR A 87 6.30 -24.52 1.03
N ILE A 88 7.02 -23.41 1.20
CA ILE A 88 6.68 -22.31 2.12
C ILE A 88 6.06 -21.17 1.30
N TYR A 89 4.98 -20.58 1.80
CA TYR A 89 4.23 -19.53 1.09
C TYR A 89 4.05 -18.28 1.93
N PHE A 90 4.51 -17.16 1.40
CA PHE A 90 4.23 -15.84 1.95
C PHE A 90 3.55 -14.97 0.88
N PRO A 91 2.37 -14.35 1.16
CA PRO A 91 1.55 -14.48 2.37
C PRO A 91 1.07 -15.92 2.64
N PRO A 92 0.70 -16.26 3.90
CA PRO A 92 0.31 -17.62 4.27
C PRO A 92 -0.89 -18.11 3.46
N GLN A 93 -0.88 -19.41 3.14
CA GLN A 93 -1.90 -20.11 2.38
C GLN A 93 -2.50 -21.22 3.23
N VAL A 94 -3.84 -21.36 3.19
CA VAL A 94 -4.53 -22.45 3.89
C VAL A 94 -4.54 -23.74 3.07
N ASP A 95 -4.59 -23.61 1.74
CA ASP A 95 -4.52 -24.71 0.81
C ASP A 95 -3.24 -24.57 -0.01
N CYS A 96 -2.49 -25.66 -0.19
CA CYS A 96 -1.25 -25.62 -0.97
C CYS A 96 -1.58 -25.44 -2.47
N PRO A 97 -1.15 -24.35 -3.14
CA PRO A 97 -1.37 -24.18 -4.58
C PRO A 97 -0.75 -25.28 -5.44
N ARG A 98 0.35 -25.88 -4.97
CA ARG A 98 1.06 -26.96 -5.67
C ARG A 98 0.37 -28.32 -5.55
N CYS A 99 0.01 -28.71 -4.32
CA CYS A 99 -0.55 -30.03 -4.04
C CYS A 99 -2.09 -30.05 -4.08
N ARG A 100 -2.73 -28.88 -3.95
CA ARG A 100 -4.19 -28.72 -3.76
C ARG A 100 -4.74 -29.43 -2.53
N ILE A 101 -3.90 -29.61 -1.52
CA ILE A 101 -4.24 -30.26 -0.24
C ILE A 101 -4.21 -29.23 0.88
N ARG A 102 -5.20 -29.31 1.76
CA ARG A 102 -5.30 -28.51 2.99
C ARG A 102 -4.51 -29.16 4.14
N ASN A 103 -3.20 -29.31 3.95
CA ASN A 103 -2.29 -29.84 4.98
C ASN A 103 -1.08 -28.91 5.13
N MET A 104 -1.31 -27.81 5.85
CA MET A 104 -0.34 -26.73 6.06
C MET A 104 0.03 -26.65 7.53
N GLU A 105 1.28 -26.34 7.83
CA GLU A 105 1.75 -26.01 9.17
C GLU A 105 2.21 -24.56 9.26
N TRP A 106 1.95 -23.95 10.42
CA TRP A 106 2.47 -22.63 10.75
C TRP A 106 3.92 -22.73 11.18
N ILE A 107 4.74 -21.85 10.63
CA ILE A 107 6.15 -21.71 10.99
C ILE A 107 6.46 -20.24 11.23
N ASP A 108 7.42 -19.98 12.13
CA ASP A 108 7.91 -18.63 12.40
C ASP A 108 8.91 -18.21 11.32
N ILE A 109 8.84 -16.94 10.91
CA ILE A 109 9.81 -16.34 10.01
C ILE A 109 10.97 -15.79 10.85
N THR A 110 12.15 -16.39 10.68
CA THR A 110 13.36 -16.03 11.43
C THR A 110 14.52 -15.65 10.49
N GLY A 111 15.52 -15.00 11.06
CA GLY A 111 16.76 -14.61 10.36
C GLY A 111 16.65 -13.33 9.55
N GLU A 112 17.78 -12.96 8.95
CA GLU A 112 17.88 -11.84 8.01
C GLU A 112 17.75 -12.35 6.57
N GLY A 113 17.03 -11.58 5.76
CA GLY A 113 16.83 -11.88 4.36
C GLY A 113 17.84 -11.14 3.47
N GLU A 114 17.87 -11.53 2.20
CA GLU A 114 18.69 -10.93 1.16
C GLU A 114 17.82 -10.13 0.19
N LEU A 115 18.15 -8.86 -0.04
CA LEU A 115 17.41 -8.02 -0.97
C LEU A 115 17.58 -8.52 -2.41
N VAL A 116 16.47 -8.91 -3.04
CA VAL A 116 16.45 -9.36 -4.44
C VAL A 116 16.29 -8.16 -5.38
N THR A 117 15.30 -7.32 -5.11
CA THR A 117 14.98 -6.13 -5.91
C THR A 117 14.09 -5.16 -5.13
N TRP A 118 14.05 -3.89 -5.52
CA TRP A 118 13.22 -2.86 -4.90
C TRP A 118 12.74 -1.82 -5.93
N THR A 119 11.75 -1.03 -5.53
CA THR A 119 11.31 0.15 -6.27
C THR A 119 10.91 1.25 -5.29
N ILE A 120 11.10 2.50 -5.73
CA ILE A 120 10.65 3.70 -5.02
C ILE A 120 9.27 4.08 -5.57
N ILE A 121 8.26 4.09 -4.72
CA ILE A 121 6.91 4.50 -5.09
C ILE A 121 6.77 6.01 -4.94
N LYS A 122 6.89 6.70 -6.09
CA LYS A 122 6.72 8.15 -6.19
C LYS A 122 5.29 8.56 -6.56
N THR A 123 4.66 7.77 -7.44
CA THR A 123 3.26 7.96 -7.84
C THR A 123 2.39 7.02 -7.02
N LYS A 124 1.61 7.59 -6.09
CA LYS A 124 0.88 6.84 -5.07
C LYS A 124 -0.61 6.79 -5.42
N PRO A 125 -1.29 5.67 -5.13
CA PRO A 125 -2.75 5.66 -5.14
C PRO A 125 -3.28 6.65 -4.10
N LEU A 126 -4.51 7.15 -4.29
CA LEU A 126 -5.12 8.16 -3.41
C LEU A 126 -5.10 7.73 -1.93
N SER A 127 -5.31 6.46 -1.64
CA SER A 127 -5.28 5.92 -0.26
C SER A 127 -3.91 6.00 0.42
N PHE A 128 -2.82 6.13 -0.33
CA PHE A 128 -1.44 6.26 0.18
C PHE A 128 -0.85 7.65 -0.11
N SER A 129 -1.66 8.61 -0.60
CA SER A 129 -1.21 9.97 -0.97
C SER A 129 -0.66 10.78 0.19
N HIS A 130 -1.08 10.47 1.42
CA HIS A 130 -0.63 11.11 2.66
C HIS A 130 0.77 10.67 3.11
N LEU A 131 1.38 9.70 2.44
CA LEU A 131 2.71 9.18 2.76
C LEU A 131 3.76 9.84 1.87
N ASP A 132 4.97 10.02 2.42
CA ASP A 132 6.16 10.35 1.63
C ASP A 132 6.52 9.23 0.64
N ASP A 133 7.46 9.49 -0.26
CA ASP A 133 7.95 8.45 -1.18
C ASP A 133 8.50 7.27 -0.36
N TYR A 134 8.05 6.06 -0.70
CA TYR A 134 8.36 4.88 0.09
C TYR A 134 8.96 3.77 -0.77
N VAL A 135 9.77 2.92 -0.15
CA VAL A 135 10.42 1.81 -0.82
C VAL A 135 9.66 0.53 -0.53
N VAL A 136 9.39 -0.24 -1.58
CA VAL A 136 8.94 -1.63 -1.47
C VAL A 136 9.98 -2.52 -2.13
N GLY A 137 10.21 -3.69 -1.55
CA GLY A 137 11.17 -4.64 -2.10
C GLY A 137 10.78 -6.09 -1.89
N ILE A 138 11.45 -6.94 -2.64
CA ILE A 138 11.37 -8.39 -2.55
C ILE A 138 12.63 -8.87 -1.84
N VAL A 139 12.46 -9.55 -0.73
CA VAL A 139 13.55 -10.06 0.11
C VAL A 139 13.47 -11.59 0.13
N ARG A 140 14.57 -12.27 -0.21
CA ARG A 140 14.71 -13.73 -0.10
C ARG A 140 15.05 -14.08 1.34
N MET A 141 14.15 -14.80 2.00
CA MET A 141 14.37 -15.28 3.37
C MET A 141 15.25 -16.54 3.37
N PRO A 142 16.00 -16.80 4.46
CA PRO A 142 16.89 -17.97 4.55
C PRO A 142 16.13 -19.30 4.44
N GLN A 143 14.83 -19.33 4.78
CA GLN A 143 13.98 -20.50 4.57
C GLN A 143 13.60 -20.73 3.09
N GLY A 144 14.05 -19.89 2.15
CA GLY A 144 13.97 -20.13 0.71
C GLY A 144 12.77 -19.51 -0.02
N PHE A 145 11.94 -18.69 0.64
CA PHE A 145 10.82 -17.99 0.02
C PHE A 145 11.09 -16.48 -0.10
N ASN A 146 10.31 -15.80 -0.94
CA ASN A 146 10.39 -14.35 -1.13
C ASN A 146 9.28 -13.64 -0.34
N MET A 147 9.64 -12.51 0.28
CA MET A 147 8.71 -11.62 0.95
C MET A 147 8.67 -10.28 0.24
N LEU A 148 7.48 -9.84 -0.16
CA LEU A 148 7.24 -8.45 -0.54
C LEU A 148 6.89 -7.66 0.72
N ALA A 149 7.66 -6.63 1.03
CA ALA A 149 7.39 -5.73 2.14
C ALA A 149 7.98 -4.35 1.90
N TRP A 150 7.65 -3.42 2.79
CA TRP A 150 8.27 -2.10 2.83
C TRP A 150 9.72 -2.22 3.29
N ILE A 151 10.59 -1.35 2.78
CA ILE A 151 11.96 -1.20 3.26
C ILE A 151 12.07 0.20 3.87
N LYS A 152 12.34 0.26 5.17
CA LYS A 152 12.59 1.51 5.88
C LYS A 152 14.07 1.84 5.76
N ILE A 153 14.38 2.89 5.02
CA ILE A 153 15.73 3.40 4.78
C ILE A 153 15.67 4.91 4.52
N ASP A 154 16.66 5.65 5.02
CA ASP A 154 16.73 7.10 4.83
C ASP A 154 17.12 7.50 3.41
N ASP A 155 17.99 6.70 2.78
CA ASP A 155 18.51 6.94 1.44
C ASP A 155 18.35 5.69 0.55
N PRO A 156 17.30 5.62 -0.28
CA PRO A 156 17.02 4.49 -1.17
C PRO A 156 18.13 4.19 -2.19
N GLU A 157 18.98 5.16 -2.53
CA GLU A 157 20.10 4.96 -3.49
C GLU A 157 21.20 4.06 -2.90
N LYS A 158 21.21 3.90 -1.58
CA LYS A 158 22.14 2.98 -0.91
C LYS A 158 21.72 1.53 -1.02
N LEU A 159 20.52 1.21 -1.48
CA LEU A 159 20.09 -0.19 -1.63
C LEU A 159 20.84 -0.86 -2.79
N SER A 160 21.21 -2.12 -2.60
CA SER A 160 21.77 -2.96 -3.66
C SER A 160 21.27 -4.40 -3.54
N PRO A 161 21.18 -5.14 -4.66
CA PRO A 161 20.88 -6.56 -4.61
C PRO A 161 21.93 -7.29 -3.76
N GLY A 162 21.50 -8.27 -2.97
CA GLY A 162 22.37 -9.00 -2.05
C GLY A 162 22.48 -8.40 -0.65
N MET A 163 21.95 -7.19 -0.39
CA MET A 163 22.00 -6.60 0.95
C MET A 163 21.24 -7.44 1.98
N ARG A 164 21.84 -7.55 3.17
CA ARG A 164 21.21 -8.19 4.33
C ARG A 164 20.22 -7.21 4.96
N LEU A 165 18.97 -7.64 5.05
CA LEU A 165 17.89 -6.88 5.65
C LEU A 165 17.27 -7.64 6.82
N ARG A 166 17.00 -6.92 7.90
CA ARG A 166 16.35 -7.47 9.09
C ARG A 166 14.86 -7.18 9.06
N LEU A 167 14.06 -8.22 9.31
CA LEU A 167 12.62 -8.10 9.46
C LEU A 167 12.29 -7.42 10.80
N ARG A 168 11.40 -6.43 10.76
CA ARG A 168 10.84 -5.75 11.93
C ARG A 168 9.32 -5.86 11.94
N ILE A 169 8.77 -5.88 13.15
CA ILE A 169 7.33 -5.81 13.42
C ILE A 169 7.11 -4.61 14.32
N GLY A 170 6.12 -3.79 14.01
CA GLY A 170 5.79 -2.63 14.80
C GLY A 170 4.57 -1.89 14.25
N ARG A 171 4.29 -0.71 14.77
CA ARG A 171 3.16 0.11 14.32
C ARG A 171 3.59 1.05 13.21
N ARG A 172 2.68 1.27 12.25
CA ARG A 172 2.87 2.29 11.20
C ARG A 172 2.49 3.67 11.74
N ASP A 173 3.34 4.67 11.54
CA ASP A 173 3.23 5.99 12.17
C ASP A 173 1.91 6.73 11.84
N SER A 174 1.36 6.58 10.62
CA SER A 174 0.13 7.29 10.20
C SER A 174 -1.18 6.59 10.55
N GLU A 175 -1.17 5.26 10.70
CA GLU A 175 -2.40 4.45 10.81
C GLU A 175 -2.49 3.64 12.09
N ASN A 176 -1.39 3.55 12.85
CA ASN A 176 -1.32 2.97 14.18
C ASN A 176 -1.71 1.48 14.28
N TYR A 177 -1.77 0.74 13.17
CA TYR A 177 -1.92 -0.73 13.19
C TYR A 177 -0.57 -1.43 13.09
N ILE A 178 -0.52 -2.68 13.58
CA ILE A 178 0.67 -3.50 13.59
C ILE A 178 0.94 -4.05 12.19
N THR A 179 2.15 -3.82 11.68
CA THR A 179 2.64 -4.26 10.39
C THR A 179 4.08 -4.75 10.53
N TYR A 180 4.68 -5.13 9.40
CA TYR A 180 6.06 -5.53 9.26
C TYR A 180 6.75 -4.77 8.12
N TRP A 181 8.07 -4.64 8.23
CA TRP A 181 8.94 -4.03 7.21
C TRP A 181 10.36 -4.58 7.36
N PHE A 182 11.21 -4.26 6.39
CA PHE A 182 12.64 -4.55 6.46
C PHE A 182 13.44 -3.27 6.75
N GLU A 183 14.53 -3.42 7.46
CA GLU A 183 15.56 -2.39 7.68
C GLU A 183 16.92 -2.97 7.29
N THR A 184 17.89 -2.13 6.96
CA THR A 184 19.28 -2.56 6.81
C THR A 184 19.77 -3.19 8.11
N ALA A 185 20.36 -4.39 8.02
CA ALA A 185 20.72 -5.23 9.16
C ALA A 185 21.82 -4.65 10.07
#